data_AF-A0A6B0WQL4-F1
#
_entry.id   AF-A0A6B0WQL4-F1
#
_cell.length_a   1.000
_cell.length_b   1.000
_cell.length_c   1.000
_cell.angle_alpha   90.00
_cell.angle_beta   90.00
_cell.angle_gamma   90.00
#
_symmetry.space_group_name_H-M   'P 1'
#
loop_
_entity.id
_entity.type
_entity.pdbx_description
1 polymer ?
#
loop_
_entity_poly.entity_id
_entity_poly.type
_entity_poly.pdbx_seq_one_letter_code
_entity_poly.pdbx_strand_id
1 'polypeptide(L)'
;MATHLSPEEQAEGFTALFNGKDLNDWRIIGPEEGWEVQNGLIVCNGEGRGWIRPKAMYTDFVLRLDYRNSAGGNSGIFLRTSEEGRPAYQGMEIQIYDVPHDPLNNKSNGAIYDAVAPTSDPSHPAGEWNSIEVSCLGTMVNVIINGREVISCDTSKHPDLKDRLKTGYIGLQNHRSPIDFRNVRIKA
;
A
#
# COMPACT_ATOMS: atom_id res chain seq x y z
N MET A 1 -9.69 -20.12 -2.96
CA MET A 1 -8.33 -20.72 -3.07
C MET A 1 -7.41 -19.88 -2.20
N ALA A 2 -6.55 -20.50 -1.39
CA ALA A 2 -5.63 -19.78 -0.51
C ALA A 2 -4.62 -18.96 -1.33
N THR A 3 -4.16 -17.83 -0.79
CA THR A 3 -3.06 -17.03 -1.33
C THR A 3 -1.82 -17.92 -1.50
N HIS A 4 -1.50 -18.28 -2.75
CA HIS A 4 -0.36 -19.13 -3.06
C HIS A 4 0.86 -18.25 -3.35
N LEU A 5 1.80 -18.20 -2.40
CA LEU A 5 3.18 -17.80 -2.71
C LEU A 5 3.77 -18.79 -3.71
N SER A 6 4.44 -18.30 -4.75
CA SER A 6 5.20 -19.19 -5.63
C SER A 6 6.37 -19.84 -4.86
N PRO A 7 6.90 -20.99 -5.30
CA PRO A 7 8.11 -21.57 -4.71
C PRO A 7 9.30 -20.61 -4.73
N GLU A 8 9.39 -19.75 -5.75
CA GLU A 8 10.44 -18.73 -5.88
C GLU A 8 10.29 -17.66 -4.80
N GLU A 9 9.07 -17.17 -4.57
CA GLU A 9 8.82 -16.18 -3.52
C GLU A 9 9.10 -16.72 -2.12
N GLN A 10 8.77 -17.99 -1.88
CA GLN A 10 9.13 -18.65 -0.62
C GLN A 10 10.64 -18.75 -0.46
N ALA A 11 11.37 -19.10 -1.53
CA ALA A 11 12.83 -19.14 -1.53
C ALA A 11 13.45 -17.74 -1.36
N GLU A 12 12.80 -16.70 -1.84
CA GLU A 12 13.17 -15.29 -1.61
C GLU A 12 12.90 -14.82 -0.17
N GLY A 13 12.13 -15.57 0.62
CA GLY A 13 11.79 -15.27 2.01
C GLY A 13 10.47 -14.53 2.19
N PHE A 14 9.59 -14.50 1.20
CA PHE A 14 8.25 -13.93 1.34
C PHE A 14 7.33 -14.84 2.15
N THR A 15 6.45 -14.20 2.92
CA THR A 15 5.34 -14.82 3.65
C THR A 15 4.03 -14.14 3.27
N ALA A 16 2.91 -14.86 3.42
CA ALA A 16 1.60 -14.30 3.14
C ALA A 16 1.17 -13.39 4.29
N LEU A 17 0.95 -12.11 4.01
CA LEU A 17 0.41 -11.17 4.99
C LEU A 17 -1.12 -11.24 5.07
N PHE A 18 -1.75 -11.65 3.97
CA PHE A 18 -3.18 -11.98 3.91
C PHE A 18 -3.37 -13.48 3.63
N ASN A 19 -4.22 -14.13 4.44
CA ASN A 19 -4.44 -15.57 4.40
C ASN A 19 -5.46 -16.02 3.31
N GLY A 20 -6.10 -15.07 2.62
CA GLY A 20 -7.10 -15.36 1.58
C GLY A 20 -8.46 -15.83 2.10
N LYS A 21 -8.73 -15.71 3.41
CA LYS A 21 -9.93 -16.27 4.06
C LYS A 21 -10.62 -15.28 4.99
N ASP A 22 -9.87 -14.53 5.78
CA ASP A 22 -10.40 -13.64 6.82
C ASP A 22 -9.39 -12.53 7.19
N LEU A 23 -9.83 -11.58 8.01
CA LEU A 23 -9.02 -10.50 8.55
C LEU A 23 -8.58 -10.75 10.00
N ASN A 24 -8.53 -12.00 10.47
CA ASN A 24 -8.23 -12.31 11.88
C ASN A 24 -6.83 -11.84 12.33
N ASP A 25 -5.89 -11.73 11.39
CA ASP A 25 -4.53 -11.21 11.62
C ASP A 25 -4.36 -9.73 11.30
N TRP A 26 -5.49 -9.06 11.03
CA TRP A 26 -5.56 -7.65 10.75
C TRP A 26 -6.34 -6.94 11.87
N ARG A 27 -6.13 -5.63 11.99
CA ARG A 27 -6.96 -4.74 12.78
C ARG A 27 -7.56 -3.68 11.87
N ILE A 28 -8.83 -3.39 12.10
CA ILE A 28 -9.57 -2.34 11.42
C ILE A 28 -9.52 -1.07 12.29
N ILE A 29 -9.12 0.04 11.68
CA ILE A 29 -9.09 1.36 12.29
C ILE A 29 -10.09 2.24 11.54
N GLY A 30 -11.25 2.48 12.16
CA GLY A 30 -12.41 3.13 11.54
C GLY A 30 -13.61 2.18 11.47
N PRO A 31 -14.60 2.46 10.60
CA PRO A 31 -15.81 1.63 10.45
C PRO A 31 -15.47 0.22 9.96
N GLU A 32 -15.94 -0.80 10.67
CA GLU A 32 -15.71 -2.22 10.34
C GLU A 32 -16.49 -2.63 9.09
N GLU A 33 -17.66 -2.04 8.88
CA GLU A 33 -18.55 -2.29 7.74
C GLU A 33 -17.90 -1.91 6.41
N GLY A 34 -16.79 -1.15 6.46
CA GLY A 34 -16.00 -0.77 5.30
C GLY A 34 -15.19 -1.90 4.67
N TRP A 35 -14.99 -3.02 5.39
CA TRP A 35 -14.05 -4.07 5.02
C TRP A 35 -14.66 -5.47 5.10
N GLU A 36 -14.46 -6.26 4.05
CA GLU A 36 -14.84 -7.67 4.04
C GLU A 36 -13.82 -8.54 3.30
N VAL A 37 -13.94 -9.85 3.45
CA VAL A 37 -13.22 -10.82 2.61
C VAL A 37 -14.21 -11.52 1.70
N GLN A 38 -14.05 -11.35 0.40
CA GLN A 38 -14.91 -11.96 -0.60
C GLN A 38 -14.06 -12.67 -1.65
N ASN A 39 -14.34 -13.95 -1.91
CA ASN A 39 -13.66 -14.75 -2.93
C ASN A 39 -12.12 -14.76 -2.84
N GLY A 40 -11.59 -14.65 -1.62
CA GLY A 40 -10.15 -14.58 -1.37
C GLY A 40 -9.51 -13.22 -1.67
N LEU A 41 -10.32 -12.16 -1.74
CA LEU A 41 -9.90 -10.76 -1.85
C LEU A 41 -10.16 -10.05 -0.52
N ILE A 42 -9.32 -9.08 -0.17
CA ILE A 42 -9.71 -8.03 0.78
C ILE A 42 -10.50 -7.00 -0.02
N VAL A 43 -11.75 -6.74 0.35
CA VAL A 43 -12.63 -5.79 -0.32
C VAL A 43 -12.88 -4.62 0.63
N CYS A 44 -12.61 -3.40 0.15
CA CYS A 44 -13.03 -2.17 0.78
C CYS A 44 -14.18 -1.58 -0.03
N ASN A 45 -15.34 -1.34 0.59
CA ASN A 45 -16.51 -0.80 -0.11
C ASN A 45 -16.49 0.75 -0.23
N GLY A 46 -15.55 1.41 0.44
CA GLY A 46 -15.45 2.88 0.44
C GLY A 46 -16.44 3.59 1.36
N GLU A 47 -17.19 2.91 2.22
CA GLU A 47 -17.99 3.58 3.23
C GLU A 47 -17.12 4.06 4.39
N GLY A 48 -17.34 5.30 4.84
CA GLY A 48 -16.56 5.88 5.95
C GLY A 48 -15.15 6.33 5.57
N ARG A 49 -14.25 6.34 6.55
CA ARG A 49 -12.81 6.63 6.41
C ARG A 49 -12.07 5.78 7.43
N GLY A 50 -10.94 5.21 7.05
CA GLY A 50 -10.17 4.35 7.93
C GLY A 50 -9.07 3.61 7.19
N TRP A 51 -8.57 2.56 7.81
CA TRP A 51 -7.57 1.67 7.24
C TRP A 51 -7.55 0.34 7.98
N ILE A 52 -6.97 -0.67 7.34
CA ILE A 52 -6.63 -1.93 8.01
C ILE A 52 -5.13 -2.12 8.06
N ARG A 53 -4.66 -2.86 9.06
CA ARG A 53 -3.24 -3.17 9.25
C ARG A 53 -3.01 -4.57 9.78
N PRO A 54 -1.86 -5.22 9.50
CA PRO A 54 -1.46 -6.42 10.21
C PRO A 54 -1.17 -6.11 11.68
N LYS A 55 -1.10 -7.16 12.51
CA LYS A 55 -0.75 -7.04 13.94
C LYS A 55 0.68 -6.53 14.19
N ALA A 56 1.62 -6.87 13.32
CA ALA A 56 3.04 -6.56 13.47
C ALA A 56 3.44 -5.21 12.87
N MET A 57 4.48 -4.60 13.44
CA MET A 57 5.20 -3.46 12.87
C MET A 57 6.45 -3.94 12.14
N TYR A 58 6.88 -3.17 11.15
CA TYR A 58 8.02 -3.48 10.29
C TYR A 58 8.98 -2.30 10.23
N THR A 59 10.27 -2.59 10.18
CA THR A 59 11.33 -1.61 9.95
C THR A 59 11.76 -1.72 8.50
N ASP A 60 12.50 -2.77 8.17
CA ASP A 60 12.88 -3.09 6.80
C ASP A 60 11.95 -4.15 6.24
N PHE A 61 11.44 -3.92 5.03
CA PHE A 61 10.55 -4.88 4.37
C PHE A 61 10.47 -4.65 2.86
N VAL A 62 10.05 -5.70 2.17
CA VAL A 62 9.51 -5.65 0.80
C VAL A 62 8.07 -6.14 0.85
N LEU A 63 7.13 -5.28 0.49
CA LEU A 63 5.71 -5.58 0.36
C LEU A 63 5.38 -5.77 -1.11
N ARG A 64 4.70 -6.86 -1.45
CA ARG A 64 4.09 -7.10 -2.76
C ARG A 64 2.59 -7.27 -2.58
N LEU A 65 1.80 -6.63 -3.43
CA LEU A 65 0.36 -6.87 -3.52
C LEU A 65 -0.19 -6.55 -4.91
N ASP A 66 -1.37 -7.06 -5.19
CA ASP A 66 -2.17 -6.59 -6.32
C ASP A 66 -3.36 -5.78 -5.80
N TYR A 67 -3.73 -4.73 -6.52
CA TYR A 67 -4.90 -3.92 -6.24
C TYR A 67 -5.75 -3.68 -7.48
N ARG A 68 -7.04 -3.45 -7.27
CA ARG A 68 -8.00 -3.03 -8.29
C ARG A 68 -8.91 -1.96 -7.71
N ASN A 69 -8.76 -0.73 -8.18
CA ASN A 69 -9.54 0.43 -7.75
C ASN A 69 -10.76 0.68 -8.66
N SER A 70 -11.76 1.36 -8.11
CA SER A 70 -12.89 1.91 -8.88
C SER A 70 -12.49 3.14 -9.70
N ALA A 71 -13.32 3.49 -10.70
CA ALA A 71 -13.14 4.72 -11.49
C ALA A 71 -13.12 5.96 -10.59
N GLY A 72 -12.13 6.83 -10.77
CA GLY A 72 -11.87 8.00 -9.91
C GLY A 72 -11.51 7.66 -8.46
N GLY A 73 -11.26 6.38 -8.16
CA GLY A 73 -11.06 5.87 -6.81
C GLY A 73 -9.78 6.39 -6.16
N ASN A 74 -9.86 6.65 -4.85
CA ASN A 74 -8.75 7.11 -4.02
C ASN A 74 -8.55 6.16 -2.82
N SER A 75 -7.33 5.68 -2.68
CA SER A 75 -6.86 4.83 -1.58
C SER A 75 -5.34 5.04 -1.44
N GLY A 76 -4.69 4.21 -0.64
CA GLY A 76 -3.26 4.29 -0.42
C GLY A 76 -2.74 3.13 0.41
N ILE A 77 -1.42 2.97 0.37
CA ILE A 77 -0.68 2.01 1.19
C ILE A 77 0.14 2.79 2.21
N PHE A 78 -0.19 2.66 3.49
CA PHE A 78 0.59 3.26 4.56
C PHE A 78 1.85 2.46 4.84
N LEU A 79 2.95 3.16 5.09
CA LEU A 79 4.27 2.58 5.37
C LEU A 79 4.80 3.15 6.68
N ARG A 80 5.29 2.28 7.56
CA ARG A 80 5.96 2.65 8.83
C ARG A 80 5.16 3.66 9.66
N THR A 81 3.83 3.53 9.71
CA THR A 81 2.98 4.47 10.44
C THR A 81 2.75 4.05 11.90
N SER A 82 2.44 5.00 12.78
CA SER A 82 1.81 4.70 14.07
C SER A 82 0.32 4.40 13.92
N GLU A 83 -0.28 3.84 14.97
CA GLU A 83 -1.73 3.58 15.04
C GLU A 83 -2.54 4.88 15.24
N GLU A 84 -2.04 5.76 16.10
CA GLU A 84 -2.64 7.06 16.39
C GLU A 84 -2.14 8.11 15.41
N GLY A 85 -2.96 9.13 15.12
CA GLY A 85 -2.59 10.31 14.33
C GLY A 85 -2.97 10.20 12.86
N ARG A 86 -2.17 10.83 11.98
CA ARG A 86 -2.41 10.86 10.53
C ARG A 86 -1.38 9.95 9.85
N PRO A 87 -1.78 8.74 9.39
CA PRO A 87 -0.82 7.74 8.96
C PRO A 87 0.17 8.19 7.87
N ALA A 88 -0.35 8.93 6.88
CA ALA A 88 0.42 9.48 5.77
C ALA A 88 1.54 10.45 6.19
N TYR A 89 1.45 11.05 7.38
CA TYR A 89 2.38 12.09 7.85
C TYR A 89 3.30 11.61 8.98
N GLN A 90 2.88 10.60 9.75
CA GLN A 90 3.76 9.97 10.75
C GLN A 90 4.71 8.97 10.09
N GLY A 91 4.15 8.12 9.24
CA GLY A 91 4.91 7.28 8.32
C GLY A 91 4.89 7.87 6.92
N MET A 92 4.57 7.06 5.93
CA MET A 92 4.39 7.50 4.54
C MET A 92 3.14 6.86 3.96
N GLU A 93 2.69 7.38 2.83
CA GLU A 93 1.61 6.80 2.04
C GLU A 93 2.07 6.69 0.59
N ILE A 94 1.95 5.51 0.01
CA ILE A 94 2.00 5.34 -1.44
C ILE A 94 0.58 5.55 -1.97
N GLN A 95 0.41 6.58 -2.77
CA GLN A 95 -0.88 6.99 -3.32
C GLN A 95 -1.41 5.93 -4.29
N ILE A 96 -2.68 5.55 -4.14
CA ILE A 96 -3.44 4.82 -5.17
C ILE A 96 -4.57 5.74 -5.64
N TYR A 97 -4.47 6.25 -6.87
CA TYR A 97 -5.43 7.24 -7.36
C TYR A 97 -5.71 7.12 -8.85
N ASP A 98 -7.00 7.03 -9.23
CA ASP A 98 -7.43 6.89 -10.63
C ASP A 98 -7.65 8.24 -11.35
N VAL A 99 -7.16 9.35 -10.79
CA VAL A 99 -7.27 10.66 -11.44
C VAL A 99 -5.89 11.08 -11.94
N PRO A 100 -5.70 11.20 -13.27
CA PRO A 100 -4.41 11.56 -13.84
C PRO A 100 -4.04 13.00 -13.51
N HIS A 101 -2.73 13.25 -13.36
CA HIS A 101 -2.17 14.60 -13.30
C HIS A 101 -1.20 14.80 -14.45
N ASP A 102 -1.29 15.96 -15.10
CA ASP A 102 -0.36 16.39 -16.14
C ASP A 102 0.08 17.84 -15.88
N PRO A 103 1.33 18.09 -15.46
CA PRO A 103 2.38 17.09 -15.19
C PRO A 103 2.10 16.27 -13.92
N LEU A 104 2.78 15.12 -13.79
CA LEU A 104 2.81 14.34 -12.55
C LEU A 104 3.32 15.20 -11.39
N ASN A 105 2.76 14.97 -10.21
CA ASN A 105 3.06 15.70 -8.97
C ASN A 105 3.02 14.76 -7.75
N ASN A 106 3.32 15.30 -6.55
CA ASN A 106 3.38 14.55 -5.30
C ASN A 106 2.02 14.04 -4.76
N LYS A 107 0.93 14.18 -5.52
CA LYS A 107 -0.41 13.62 -5.24
C LYS A 107 -0.88 12.63 -6.31
N SER A 108 -0.03 12.36 -7.31
CA SER A 108 -0.31 11.42 -8.39
C SER A 108 -0.23 9.97 -7.92
N ASN A 109 -0.85 9.06 -8.66
CA ASN A 109 -0.75 7.62 -8.40
C ASN A 109 0.73 7.17 -8.29
N GLY A 110 1.05 6.37 -7.28
CA GLY A 110 2.42 5.93 -7.02
C GLY A 110 3.34 6.94 -6.32
N ALA A 111 2.87 8.17 -6.06
CA ALA A 111 3.62 9.15 -5.26
C ALA A 111 3.87 8.67 -3.83
N ILE A 112 4.97 9.10 -3.22
CA ILE A 112 4.98 9.26 -1.76
C ILE A 112 4.16 10.52 -1.47
N TYR A 113 2.93 10.33 -0.99
CA TYR A 113 1.91 11.38 -0.93
C TYR A 113 2.42 12.64 -0.21
N ASP A 114 2.18 13.79 -0.84
CA ASP A 114 2.56 15.14 -0.38
C ASP A 114 4.08 15.37 -0.26
N ALA A 115 4.92 14.45 -0.76
CA ALA A 115 6.38 14.55 -0.69
C ALA A 115 7.07 14.33 -2.04
N VAL A 116 6.97 13.12 -2.62
CA VAL A 116 7.77 12.73 -3.79
C VAL A 116 6.85 12.36 -4.95
N ALA A 117 6.97 13.10 -6.06
CA ALA A 117 6.27 12.79 -7.30
C ALA A 117 6.85 11.53 -7.96
N PRO A 118 6.02 10.65 -8.55
CA PRO A 118 6.47 9.52 -9.33
C PRO A 118 7.07 9.98 -10.66
N THR A 119 7.98 9.19 -11.22
CA THR A 119 8.60 9.47 -12.52
C THR A 119 7.70 9.09 -13.71
N SER A 120 6.76 8.18 -13.50
CA SER A 120 5.75 7.75 -14.48
C SER A 120 4.57 7.09 -13.77
N ASP A 121 3.45 6.92 -14.48
CA ASP A 121 2.30 6.15 -14.02
C ASP A 121 2.03 4.99 -15.00
N PRO A 122 2.53 3.78 -14.71
CA PRO A 122 2.33 2.60 -15.55
C PRO A 122 1.07 1.81 -15.16
N SER A 123 0.16 2.40 -14.38
CA SER A 123 -1.04 1.71 -13.93
C SER A 123 -2.02 1.45 -15.09
N HIS A 124 -2.70 0.31 -15.00
CA HIS A 124 -3.86 0.00 -15.81
C HIS A 124 -5.06 0.83 -15.34
N PRO A 125 -6.04 1.10 -16.22
CA PRO A 125 -7.26 1.82 -15.87
C PRO A 125 -8.04 1.16 -14.72
N ALA A 126 -8.88 1.93 -14.04
CA ALA A 126 -9.81 1.40 -13.05
C ALA A 126 -10.58 0.16 -13.51
N GLY A 127 -10.75 -0.78 -12.58
CA GLY A 127 -11.35 -2.09 -12.84
C GLY A 127 -10.35 -3.16 -13.31
N GLU A 128 -9.12 -2.79 -13.66
CA GLU A 128 -8.05 -3.74 -13.96
C GLU A 128 -7.14 -3.97 -12.75
N TRP A 129 -6.50 -5.15 -12.70
CA TRP A 129 -5.55 -5.48 -11.64
C TRP A 129 -4.20 -4.83 -11.93
N ASN A 130 -3.67 -4.13 -10.93
CA ASN A 130 -2.33 -3.58 -10.91
C ASN A 130 -1.50 -4.31 -9.87
N SER A 131 -0.24 -4.59 -10.18
CA SER A 131 0.74 -5.13 -9.21
C SER A 131 1.64 -4.01 -8.71
N ILE A 132 1.88 -3.97 -7.41
CA ILE A 132 2.79 -3.01 -6.77
C ILE A 132 3.76 -3.72 -5.83
N GLU A 133 5.02 -3.32 -5.91
CA GLU A 133 6.07 -3.67 -4.96
C GLU A 133 6.57 -2.40 -4.28
N VAL A 134 6.59 -2.40 -2.95
CA VAL A 134 7.12 -1.32 -2.14
C VAL A 134 8.23 -1.87 -1.26
N SER A 135 9.44 -1.36 -1.45
CA SER A 135 10.60 -1.70 -0.63
C SER A 135 10.94 -0.55 0.30
N CYS A 136 11.06 -0.84 1.59
CA CYS A 136 11.53 0.08 2.62
C CYS A 136 12.76 -0.55 3.26
N LEU A 137 13.97 -0.14 2.88
CA LEU A 137 15.23 -0.73 3.33
C LEU A 137 16.17 0.36 3.87
N GLY A 138 16.36 0.40 5.17
CA GLY A 138 16.99 1.52 5.85
C GLY A 138 16.22 2.82 5.57
N THR A 139 16.88 3.78 4.92
CA THR A 139 16.26 5.05 4.51
C THR A 139 15.74 5.03 3.07
N MET A 140 16.05 3.99 2.30
CA MET A 140 15.61 3.87 0.91
C MET A 140 14.17 3.39 0.83
N VAL A 141 13.36 4.11 0.06
CA VAL A 141 12.01 3.72 -0.33
C VAL A 141 11.96 3.64 -1.84
N ASN A 142 11.64 2.45 -2.36
CA ASN A 142 11.43 2.21 -3.78
C ASN A 142 10.00 1.72 -4.03
N VAL A 143 9.40 2.17 -5.13
CA VAL A 143 8.06 1.74 -5.56
C VAL A 143 8.14 1.30 -7.02
N ILE A 144 7.65 0.08 -7.28
CA ILE A 144 7.52 -0.49 -8.62
C ILE A 144 6.03 -0.76 -8.85
N ILE A 145 5.48 -0.24 -9.95
CA ILE A 145 4.11 -0.51 -10.38
C ILE A 145 4.18 -1.20 -11.75
N ASN A 146 3.50 -2.35 -11.89
CA ASN A 146 3.46 -3.15 -13.12
C ASN A 146 4.85 -3.38 -13.75
N GLY A 147 5.86 -3.64 -12.91
CA GLY A 147 7.24 -3.91 -13.33
C GLY A 147 8.09 -2.68 -13.67
N ARG A 148 7.59 -1.46 -13.51
CA ARG A 148 8.36 -0.22 -13.71
C ARG A 148 8.57 0.52 -12.39
N GLU A 149 9.83 0.85 -12.08
CA GLU A 149 10.16 1.71 -10.95
C GLU A 149 9.63 3.13 -11.18
N VAL A 150 8.83 3.62 -10.23
CA VAL A 150 8.22 4.96 -10.27
C VAL A 150 8.75 5.88 -9.18
N ILE A 151 9.29 5.32 -8.09
CA ILE A 151 9.95 6.05 -7.01
C ILE A 151 11.24 5.34 -6.64
N SER A 152 12.32 6.11 -6.47
CA SER A 152 13.50 5.74 -5.70
C SER A 152 13.93 6.93 -4.84
N CYS A 153 13.77 6.82 -3.53
CA CYS A 153 13.93 7.94 -2.61
C CYS A 153 14.76 7.55 -1.38
N ASP A 154 15.82 8.33 -1.11
CA ASP A 154 16.50 8.31 0.20
C ASP A 154 15.80 9.29 1.15
N THR A 155 14.96 8.76 2.03
CA THR A 155 14.12 9.56 2.94
C THR A 155 14.94 10.45 3.85
N SER A 156 16.20 10.09 4.17
CA SER A 156 17.08 10.90 5.02
C SER A 156 17.51 12.22 4.38
N LYS A 157 17.43 12.32 3.05
CA LYS A 157 17.79 13.51 2.27
C LYS A 157 16.58 14.36 1.89
N HIS A 158 15.36 13.88 2.13
CA HIS A 158 14.14 14.61 1.77
C HIS A 158 13.63 15.43 2.98
N PRO A 159 13.42 16.75 2.84
CA PRO A 159 13.06 17.62 3.97
C PRO A 159 11.78 17.19 4.67
N ASP A 160 10.77 16.74 3.91
CA ASP A 160 9.48 16.32 4.47
C ASP A 160 9.46 14.87 4.97
N LEU A 161 10.51 14.06 4.73
CA LEU A 161 10.53 12.63 5.09
C LEU A 161 11.58 12.28 6.15
N LYS A 162 12.66 13.06 6.28
CA LYS A 162 13.85 12.72 7.10
C LYS A 162 13.55 12.44 8.57
N ASP A 163 12.50 13.05 9.11
CA ASP A 163 12.09 12.97 10.51
C ASP A 163 10.89 12.02 10.73
N ARG A 164 10.44 11.34 9.68
CA ARG A 164 9.32 10.39 9.77
C ARG A 164 9.77 9.05 10.36
N LEU A 165 8.79 8.26 10.80
CA LEU A 165 9.02 6.98 11.45
C LEU A 165 9.79 5.99 10.55
N LYS A 166 10.75 5.30 11.15
CA LYS A 166 11.53 4.22 10.49
C LYS A 166 10.97 2.82 10.76
N THR A 167 10.10 2.70 11.75
CA THR A 167 9.42 1.46 12.13
C THR A 167 7.97 1.77 12.38
N GLY A 168 7.06 0.94 11.90
CA GLY A 168 5.63 1.09 12.17
C GLY A 168 4.79 0.09 11.39
N TYR A 169 3.48 0.29 11.40
CA TYR A 169 2.54 -0.54 10.68
C TYR A 169 2.59 -0.29 9.17
N ILE A 170 2.25 -1.32 8.42
CA ILE A 170 1.81 -1.21 7.03
C ILE A 170 0.28 -1.09 7.05
N GLY A 171 -0.33 -0.36 6.13
CA GLY A 171 -1.78 -0.20 6.11
C GLY A 171 -2.38 -0.13 4.73
N LEU A 172 -3.64 -0.56 4.59
CA LEU A 172 -4.45 -0.38 3.38
C LEU A 172 -5.56 0.62 3.69
N GLN A 173 -5.65 1.70 2.93
CA GLN A 173 -6.52 2.83 3.25
C GLN A 173 -7.93 2.68 2.66
N ASN A 174 -8.93 3.04 3.46
CA ASN A 174 -10.26 3.38 2.97
C ASN A 174 -10.39 4.91 2.92
N HIS A 175 -10.43 5.46 1.70
CA HIS A 175 -10.65 6.89 1.46
C HIS A 175 -11.85 7.14 0.56
N ARG A 176 -12.98 6.55 0.93
CA ARG A 176 -14.29 6.79 0.29
C ARG A 176 -14.40 6.29 -1.14
N SER A 177 -13.68 5.23 -1.47
CA SER A 177 -13.72 4.61 -2.80
C SER A 177 -13.57 3.11 -2.68
N PRO A 178 -14.34 2.33 -3.46
CA PRO A 178 -14.14 0.89 -3.53
C PRO A 178 -12.75 0.51 -4.05
N ILE A 179 -12.13 -0.47 -3.40
CA ILE A 179 -10.85 -1.04 -3.82
C ILE A 179 -10.73 -2.48 -3.33
N ASP A 180 -10.20 -3.34 -4.19
CA ASP A 180 -9.89 -4.73 -3.87
C ASP A 180 -8.39 -4.94 -3.78
N PHE A 181 -7.96 -5.80 -2.86
CA PHE A 181 -6.57 -6.24 -2.73
C PHE A 181 -6.47 -7.76 -2.71
N ARG A 182 -5.40 -8.29 -3.30
CA ARG A 182 -5.04 -9.71 -3.21
C ARG A 182 -3.53 -9.88 -3.23
N ASN A 183 -3.09 -11.12 -3.07
CA ASN A 183 -1.66 -11.48 -3.13
C ASN A 183 -0.81 -10.57 -2.24
N VAL A 184 -1.31 -10.25 -1.04
CA VAL A 184 -0.60 -9.39 -0.08
C VAL A 184 0.43 -10.23 0.65
N ARG A 185 1.70 -9.99 0.35
CA ARG A 185 2.86 -10.77 0.80
C ARG A 185 4.00 -9.85 1.19
N ILE A 186 4.78 -10.29 2.16
CA ILE A 186 5.85 -9.49 2.75
C ILE A 186 7.09 -10.33 2.99
N LYS A 187 8.25 -9.72 2.77
CA LYS A 187 9.56 -10.17 3.24
C LYS A 187 10.08 -9.13 4.22
N ALA A 188 10.40 -9.52 5.44
CA ALA A 188 10.84 -8.65 6.52
C ALA A 188 12.06 -9.24 7.24
#